data_AF-A0A914G4Z2-F1
#
_entry.id   AF-A0A914G4Z2-F1
#
_cell.length_a   1.000
_cell.length_b   1.000
_cell.length_c   1.000
_cell.angle_alpha   90.00
_cell.angle_beta   90.00
_cell.angle_gamma   90.00
#
_symmetry.space_group_name_H-M   'P 1'
#
loop_
_entity.id
_entity.type
_entity.pdbx_description
1 polymer ?
#
loop_
_entity_poly.entity_id
_entity_poly.type
_entity_poly.pdbx_seq_one_letter_code
_entity_poly.pdbx_strand_id
1 'polypeptide(L)'
;LVQGANPNAKCDGHEVGSRWQEKSFELECLSGGIRKLRSCVTEEGQRIPVNGSKEVNGFVLVCQSFPNGTVSFHGQKSIKAPKVFGGSQTVVKCSDEQNADRNVGEFWIENHRFNKTCRANGAVEVVNCISKDGVQIPLNRQIVQDGSRYT
;
A
#
# COMPACT_ATOMS: atom_id res chain seq x y z
N LEU A 1 -0.98 32.48 -28.62
CA LEU A 1 -0.88 32.81 -27.18
C LEU A 1 -1.26 31.58 -26.38
N VAL A 2 -0.29 30.89 -25.79
CA VAL A 2 -0.60 29.84 -24.81
C VAL A 2 -0.99 30.57 -23.53
N GLN A 3 -2.29 30.68 -23.24
CA GLN A 3 -2.74 31.23 -21.97
C GLN A 3 -2.20 30.32 -20.85
N GLY A 4 -1.33 30.86 -20.01
CA GLY A 4 -0.85 30.17 -18.81
C GLY A 4 -1.99 29.87 -17.85
N ALA A 5 -1.82 28.85 -17.01
CA ALA A 5 -2.82 28.49 -16.01
C ALA A 5 -3.14 29.70 -15.10
N ASN A 6 -4.43 29.95 -14.86
CA ASN A 6 -4.88 31.03 -13.99
C ASN A 6 -4.33 30.80 -12.57
N PRO A 7 -3.46 31.69 -12.03
CA PRO A 7 -2.84 31.48 -10.72
C PRO A 7 -3.86 31.43 -9.57
N ASN A 8 -5.04 32.01 -9.76
CA ASN A 8 -6.13 32.04 -8.79
C ASN A 8 -7.20 30.95 -9.03
N ALA A 9 -6.94 29.99 -9.92
CA ALA A 9 -7.85 28.87 -10.12
C ALA A 9 -8.02 28.07 -8.82
N LYS A 10 -9.28 27.90 -8.41
CA LYS A 10 -9.68 27.11 -7.24
C LYS A 10 -9.60 25.62 -7.54
N CYS A 11 -9.47 24.80 -6.49
CA CYS A 11 -9.46 23.35 -6.60
C CYS A 11 -10.81 22.81 -6.13
N ASP A 12 -11.70 22.40 -7.04
CA ASP A 12 -13.03 21.85 -6.69
C ASP A 12 -13.81 22.75 -5.71
N GLY A 13 -13.70 24.08 -5.88
CA GLY A 13 -14.33 25.09 -5.01
C GLY A 13 -13.47 25.55 -3.82
N HIS A 14 -12.34 24.91 -3.56
CA HIS A 14 -11.40 25.29 -2.50
C HIS A 14 -10.46 26.42 -2.94
N GLU A 15 -10.31 27.43 -2.08
CA GLU A 15 -9.42 28.57 -2.33
C GLU A 15 -7.96 28.17 -2.40
N VAL A 16 -7.15 28.90 -3.16
CA VAL A 16 -5.69 28.71 -3.20
C VAL A 16 -5.11 28.90 -1.79
N GLY A 17 -4.26 27.96 -1.38
CA GLY A 17 -3.67 27.89 -0.04
C GLY A 17 -4.53 27.16 1.00
N SER A 18 -5.81 26.90 0.71
CA SER A 18 -6.66 26.15 1.63
C SER A 18 -6.28 24.67 1.67
N ARG A 19 -6.58 24.04 2.81
CA ARG A 19 -6.39 22.61 3.05
C ARG A 19 -7.70 21.97 3.43
N TRP A 20 -7.93 20.76 2.94
CA TRP A 20 -9.10 19.97 3.28
C TRP A 20 -8.75 18.49 3.32
N GLN A 21 -9.60 17.72 3.99
CA GLN A 21 -9.52 16.27 3.99
C GLN A 21 -10.55 15.71 3.02
N GLU A 22 -10.10 14.81 2.15
CA GLU A 22 -10.95 13.99 1.31
C GLU A 22 -10.65 12.52 1.61
N LYS A 23 -11.62 11.81 2.21
CA LYS A 23 -11.43 10.45 2.74
C LYS A 23 -10.23 10.40 3.68
N SER A 24 -9.21 9.60 3.36
CA SER A 24 -7.97 9.46 4.14
C SER A 24 -6.83 10.33 3.63
N PHE A 25 -7.11 11.40 2.88
CA PHE A 25 -6.07 12.24 2.26
C PHE A 25 -6.26 13.70 2.63
N GLU A 26 -5.21 14.33 3.14
CA GLU A 26 -5.13 15.77 3.30
C GLU A 26 -4.56 16.40 2.03
N LEU A 27 -5.30 17.34 1.47
CA LEU A 27 -4.98 18.03 0.23
C LEU A 27 -4.76 19.52 0.50
N GLU A 28 -3.96 20.15 -0.37
CA GLU A 28 -3.80 21.61 -0.43
C GLU A 28 -4.03 22.08 -1.86
N CYS A 29 -4.75 23.19 -2.02
CA CYS A 29 -4.92 23.82 -3.32
C CYS A 29 -3.74 24.77 -3.57
N LEU A 30 -2.98 24.51 -4.63
CA LEU A 30 -1.93 25.42 -5.10
C LEU A 30 -2.45 26.29 -6.25
N SER A 31 -1.65 27.29 -6.61
CA SER A 31 -1.91 28.12 -7.77
C SER A 31 -2.09 27.30 -9.05
N GLY A 32 -2.96 27.76 -9.94
CA GLY A 32 -3.29 27.02 -11.17
C GLY A 32 -4.31 25.89 -10.98
N GLY A 33 -4.98 25.81 -9.82
CA GLY A 33 -5.97 24.76 -9.53
C GLY A 33 -5.33 23.38 -9.27
N ILE A 34 -4.07 23.36 -8.85
CA ILE A 34 -3.31 22.12 -8.64
C ILE A 34 -3.60 21.59 -7.24
N ARG A 35 -4.16 20.38 -7.16
CA ARG A 35 -4.36 19.64 -5.91
C ARG A 35 -3.05 18.95 -5.50
N LYS A 36 -2.50 19.31 -4.34
CA LYS A 36 -1.30 18.67 -3.78
C LYS A 36 -1.65 17.82 -2.57
N LEU A 37 -1.26 16.54 -2.60
CA LEU A 37 -1.28 15.68 -1.42
C LEU A 37 -0.27 16.15 -0.37
N ARG A 38 -0.73 16.32 0.87
CA ARG A 38 0.09 16.74 2.01
C ARG A 38 0.33 15.62 3.00
N SER A 39 -0.68 14.80 3.27
CA SER A 39 -0.57 13.65 4.17
C SER A 39 -1.69 12.64 3.92
N CYS A 40 -1.48 11.41 4.40
CA CYS A 40 -2.58 10.47 4.61
C CYS A 40 -3.10 10.64 6.05
N VAL A 41 -4.41 10.52 6.27
CA VAL A 41 -5.08 10.81 7.54
C VAL A 41 -5.79 9.54 8.04
N THR A 42 -5.53 9.14 9.28
CA THR A 42 -6.26 8.05 9.95
C THR A 42 -7.67 8.48 10.32
N GLU A 43 -8.54 7.53 10.70
CA GLU A 43 -9.89 7.84 11.18
C GLU A 43 -9.86 8.70 12.45
N GLU A 44 -8.83 8.55 13.29
CA GLU A 44 -8.60 9.35 14.49
C GLU A 44 -7.88 10.69 14.20
N GLY A 45 -7.69 11.04 12.93
CA GLY A 45 -7.11 12.33 12.51
C GLY A 45 -5.59 12.40 12.55
N GLN A 46 -4.87 11.29 12.74
CA GLN A 46 -3.40 11.29 12.67
C GLN A 46 -2.92 11.44 11.24
N ARG A 47 -1.93 12.32 11.03
CA ARG A 47 -1.35 12.60 9.71
C ARG A 47 -0.04 11.84 9.50
N ILE A 48 0.05 11.14 8.38
CA ILE A 48 1.22 10.38 7.93
C ILE A 48 1.81 11.12 6.71
N PRO A 49 3.07 11.55 6.75
CA PRO A 49 3.66 12.32 5.66
C PRO A 49 3.72 11.49 4.36
N VAL A 50 3.55 12.16 3.22
CA VAL A 50 3.68 11.51 1.90
C VAL A 50 5.07 10.93 1.74
N ASN A 51 5.15 9.70 1.23
CA ASN A 51 6.35 8.87 1.12
C ASN A 51 7.04 8.62 2.47
N GLY A 52 6.25 8.58 3.54
CA GLY A 52 6.73 8.32 4.89
C GLY A 52 5.84 7.32 5.64
N SER A 53 6.23 7.05 6.87
CA SER A 53 5.53 6.13 7.75
C SER A 53 5.48 6.62 9.20
N LYS A 54 4.56 6.06 9.98
CA LYS A 54 4.40 6.36 11.41
C LYS A 54 3.86 5.15 12.16
N GLU A 55 4.41 4.86 13.34
CA GLU A 55 3.85 3.87 14.25
C GLU A 55 2.61 4.44 14.98
N VAL A 56 1.46 3.79 14.81
CA VAL A 56 0.17 4.16 15.42
C VAL A 56 -0.51 2.89 15.89
N ASN A 57 -0.84 2.80 17.18
CA ASN A 57 -1.59 1.68 17.77
C ASN A 57 -1.03 0.29 17.43
N GLY A 58 0.30 0.13 17.36
CA GLY A 58 0.94 -1.14 17.03
C GLY A 58 0.93 -1.48 15.54
N PHE A 59 0.66 -0.51 14.66
CA PHE A 59 0.82 -0.60 13.22
C PHE A 59 1.82 0.44 12.74
N VAL A 60 2.68 0.10 11.79
CA VAL A 60 3.40 1.05 10.95
C VAL A 60 2.45 1.41 9.81
N LEU A 61 1.91 2.62 9.85
CA LEU A 61 1.12 3.18 8.78
C LEU A 61 2.04 3.81 7.75
N VAL A 62 1.84 3.51 6.47
CA VAL A 62 2.66 3.97 5.35
C VAL A 62 1.79 4.74 4.36
N CYS A 63 2.22 5.95 4.02
CA CYS A 63 1.58 6.79 3.00
C CYS A 63 2.54 6.92 1.81
N GLN A 64 2.20 6.34 0.67
CA GLN A 64 3.06 6.28 -0.51
C GLN A 64 2.39 6.91 -1.72
N SER A 65 3.08 7.83 -2.39
CA SER A 65 2.68 8.38 -3.69
C SER A 65 3.45 7.70 -4.81
N PHE A 66 2.81 7.54 -5.96
CA PHE A 66 3.40 6.93 -7.14
C PHE A 66 3.51 7.94 -8.29
N PRO A 67 4.50 7.78 -9.20
CA PRO A 67 4.67 8.68 -10.34
C PRO A 67 3.46 8.76 -11.29
N ASN A 68 2.61 7.73 -11.32
CA ASN A 68 1.35 7.72 -12.09
C ASN A 68 0.20 8.51 -11.42
N GLY A 69 0.47 9.19 -10.30
CA GLY A 69 -0.50 10.00 -9.58
C GLY A 69 -1.35 9.23 -8.57
N THR A 70 -1.20 7.91 -8.44
CA THR A 70 -1.92 7.14 -7.41
C THR A 70 -1.25 7.29 -6.05
N VAL A 71 -2.03 7.00 -5.01
CA VAL A 71 -1.60 7.08 -3.61
C VAL A 71 -2.06 5.81 -2.91
N SER A 72 -1.16 5.17 -2.16
CA SER A 72 -1.47 4.05 -1.27
C SER A 72 -1.35 4.49 0.17
N PHE A 73 -2.36 4.15 0.97
CA PHE A 73 -2.33 4.29 2.42
C PHE A 73 -2.66 2.94 3.04
N HIS A 74 -1.70 2.34 3.73
CA HIS A 74 -1.83 1.00 4.29
C HIS A 74 -1.12 0.88 5.63
N GLY A 75 -1.60 -0.02 6.48
CA GLY A 75 -0.98 -0.37 7.75
C GLY A 75 -0.33 -1.74 7.69
N GLN A 76 0.86 -1.85 8.27
CA GLN A 76 1.52 -3.12 8.55
C GLN A 76 1.63 -3.29 10.05
N LYS A 77 1.28 -4.46 10.60
CA LYS A 77 1.40 -4.70 12.04
C LYS A 77 2.86 -4.52 12.46
N SER A 78 3.11 -3.66 13.44
CA SER A 78 4.42 -3.48 14.06
C SER A 78 4.74 -4.71 14.90
N ILE A 79 5.18 -5.79 14.26
CA ILE A 79 5.80 -6.88 15.00
C ILE A 79 7.16 -6.37 15.46
N LYS A 80 7.20 -5.76 16.65
CA LYS A 80 8.47 -5.57 17.36
C LYS A 80 9.06 -6.96 17.47
N ALA A 81 10.25 -7.15 16.89
CA ALA A 81 10.97 -8.41 16.96
C ALA A 81 10.86 -8.91 18.41
N PRO A 82 10.47 -10.17 18.64
CA PRO A 82 10.23 -10.67 19.97
C PRO A 82 11.45 -10.36 20.84
N LYS A 83 11.27 -9.52 21.86
CA LYS A 83 12.26 -9.45 22.93
C LYS A 83 12.20 -10.82 23.57
N VAL A 84 13.26 -11.62 23.41
CA VAL A 84 13.40 -12.91 24.07
C VAL A 84 13.30 -12.66 25.58
N PHE A 85 12.11 -12.80 26.13
CA PHE A 85 11.86 -12.81 27.56
C PHE A 85 11.70 -14.28 27.94
N GLY A 86 12.74 -14.85 28.53
CA GLY A 86 12.71 -16.17 29.18
C GLY A 86 12.14 -17.30 28.34
N GLY A 87 12.94 -17.87 27.44
CA GLY A 87 12.72 -19.21 26.89
C GLY A 87 11.52 -19.42 25.93
N SER A 88 10.62 -18.44 25.76
CA SER A 88 9.51 -18.55 24.80
C SER A 88 9.88 -17.88 23.48
N GLN A 89 10.37 -18.68 22.53
CA GLN A 89 10.67 -18.28 21.17
C GLN A 89 9.35 -17.92 20.47
N THR A 90 9.02 -16.64 20.32
CA THR A 90 7.86 -16.23 19.53
C THR A 90 8.15 -16.56 18.06
N VAL A 91 7.58 -17.65 17.58
CA VAL A 91 7.70 -18.07 16.18
C VAL A 91 6.73 -17.23 15.36
N VAL A 92 7.28 -16.37 14.50
CA VAL A 92 6.48 -15.64 13.51
C VAL A 92 5.94 -16.65 12.50
N LYS A 93 4.63 -16.61 12.27
CA LYS A 93 3.94 -17.39 11.25
C LYS A 93 2.92 -16.49 10.54
N CYS A 94 2.64 -16.83 9.29
CA CYS A 94 1.56 -16.22 8.52
C CYS A 94 0.37 -17.19 8.45
N SER A 95 -0.83 -16.67 8.23
CA SER A 95 -2.01 -17.51 7.98
C SER A 95 -2.40 -17.43 6.51
N ASP A 96 -2.74 -18.57 5.91
CA ASP A 96 -3.34 -18.62 4.57
C ASP A 96 -4.87 -18.47 4.60
N GLU A 97 -5.53 -18.58 3.45
CA GLU A 97 -6.98 -18.48 3.33
C GLU A 97 -7.75 -19.61 4.02
N GLN A 98 -7.12 -20.75 4.30
CA GLN A 98 -7.66 -21.83 5.11
C GLN A 98 -7.37 -21.65 6.61
N ASN A 99 -6.80 -20.50 7.01
CA ASN A 99 -6.26 -20.21 8.34
C ASN A 99 -5.16 -21.19 8.78
N ALA A 100 -4.49 -21.86 7.84
CA ALA A 100 -3.36 -22.70 8.17
C ALA A 100 -2.10 -21.85 8.37
N ASP A 101 -1.32 -22.25 9.36
CA ASP A 101 -0.03 -21.65 9.70
C ASP A 101 1.03 -21.92 8.62
N ARG A 102 1.65 -20.85 8.12
CA ARG A 102 2.75 -20.85 7.16
C ARG A 102 4.01 -20.32 7.81
N ASN A 103 5.12 -21.04 7.63
CA ASN A 103 6.39 -20.64 8.22
C ASN A 103 7.03 -19.49 7.43
N VAL A 104 7.87 -18.70 8.10
CA VAL A 104 8.70 -17.69 7.43
C VAL A 104 9.53 -18.35 6.32
N GLY A 105 9.50 -17.77 5.13
CA GLY A 105 10.19 -18.25 3.93
C GLY A 105 9.44 -19.34 3.16
N GLU A 106 8.34 -19.88 3.70
CA GLU A 106 7.47 -20.80 2.98
C GLU A 106 6.81 -20.11 1.77
N PHE A 107 6.55 -20.89 0.72
CA PHE A 107 5.77 -20.46 -0.44
C PHE A 107 4.51 -21.31 -0.57
N TRP A 108 3.38 -20.68 -0.87
CA TRP A 108 2.12 -21.38 -1.13
C TRP A 108 1.32 -20.70 -2.25
N ILE A 109 0.48 -21.47 -2.92
CA ILE A 109 -0.45 -20.96 -3.93
C ILE A 109 -1.80 -20.76 -3.27
N GLU A 110 -2.29 -19.52 -3.29
CA GLU A 110 -3.61 -19.17 -2.80
C GLU A 110 -4.56 -18.91 -3.96
N ASN A 111 -5.83 -19.36 -3.84
CA ASN A 111 -6.86 -19.24 -4.87
C ASN A 111 -6.43 -19.77 -6.26
N HIS A 112 -5.49 -20.72 -6.31
CA HIS A 112 -4.86 -21.24 -7.55
C HIS A 112 -4.16 -20.18 -8.43
N ARG A 113 -3.97 -18.95 -7.93
CA ARG A 113 -3.59 -17.80 -8.76
C ARG A 113 -2.44 -16.99 -8.21
N PHE A 114 -2.22 -17.01 -6.90
CA PHE A 114 -1.22 -16.16 -6.26
C PHE A 114 -0.21 -17.02 -5.54
N ASN A 115 1.03 -17.02 -6.02
CA ASN A 115 2.14 -17.57 -5.28
C ASN A 115 2.56 -16.54 -4.23
N LYS A 116 2.52 -16.93 -2.96
CA LYS A 116 2.75 -16.06 -1.80
C LYS A 116 3.91 -16.57 -0.97
N THR A 117 4.50 -15.68 -0.17
CA THR A 117 5.50 -16.04 0.84
C THR A 117 5.29 -15.30 2.16
N CYS A 118 5.70 -15.93 3.26
CA CYS A 118 5.70 -15.31 4.59
C CYS A 118 7.06 -14.69 4.88
N ARG A 119 7.09 -13.37 5.09
CA ARG A 119 8.32 -12.63 5.44
C ARG A 119 8.62 -12.74 6.92
N ALA A 120 9.88 -12.52 7.29
CA ALA A 120 10.36 -12.61 8.68
C ALA A 120 9.65 -11.65 9.66
N ASN A 121 9.06 -10.56 9.15
CA ASN A 121 8.25 -9.62 9.91
C ASN A 121 6.76 -10.01 9.98
N GLY A 122 6.38 -11.21 9.51
CA GLY A 122 5.00 -11.70 9.49
C GLY A 122 4.13 -11.14 8.36
N ALA A 123 4.72 -10.43 7.40
CA ALA A 123 4.00 -9.97 6.23
C ALA A 123 3.83 -11.10 5.20
N VAL A 124 2.63 -11.22 4.64
CA VAL A 124 2.38 -12.07 3.48
C VAL A 124 2.59 -11.23 2.22
N GLU A 125 3.47 -11.70 1.32
CA GLU A 125 3.72 -11.05 0.03
C GLU A 125 3.34 -11.98 -1.11
N VAL A 126 2.67 -11.44 -2.14
CA VAL A 126 2.55 -12.11 -3.43
C VAL A 126 3.89 -11.97 -4.15
N VAL A 127 4.43 -13.06 -4.70
CA VAL A 127 5.72 -13.07 -5.41
C VAL A 127 5.55 -13.19 -6.93
N ASN A 128 4.51 -13.88 -7.38
CA ASN A 128 4.10 -13.97 -8.78
C ASN A 128 2.64 -14.45 -8.86
N CYS A 129 2.05 -14.30 -10.04
CA CYS A 129 0.77 -14.89 -10.36
C CYS A 129 0.97 -16.23 -11.08
N ILE A 130 0.01 -17.14 -10.97
CA ILE A 130 0.00 -18.44 -11.65
C ILE A 130 -1.09 -18.39 -12.74
N SER A 131 -0.69 -18.70 -13.98
CA SER A 131 -1.62 -18.80 -15.11
C SER A 131 -2.55 -20.01 -14.95
N LYS A 132 -3.60 -20.11 -15.77
CA LYS A 132 -4.47 -21.31 -15.78
C LYS A 132 -3.67 -22.59 -16.09
N ASP A 133 -2.60 -22.45 -16.86
CA ASP A 133 -1.73 -23.55 -17.30
C ASP A 133 -0.50 -23.72 -16.40
N GLY A 134 -0.46 -23.04 -15.25
CA GLY A 134 0.60 -23.18 -14.24
C GLY A 134 1.84 -22.31 -14.49
N VAL A 135 1.83 -21.43 -15.49
CA VAL A 135 2.98 -20.55 -15.80
C VAL A 135 3.09 -19.43 -14.77
N GLN A 136 4.30 -19.18 -14.27
CA GLN A 136 4.58 -18.06 -13.37
C GLN A 136 4.64 -16.74 -14.15
N ILE A 137 3.80 -15.81 -13.75
CA ILE A 137 3.67 -14.47 -14.33
C ILE A 137 4.28 -13.47 -13.33
N PRO A 138 5.39 -12.80 -13.69
CA PRO A 138 6.00 -11.80 -12.83
C PRO A 138 5.04 -10.64 -12.53
N LEU A 139 5.16 -10.07 -11.33
CA LEU A 139 4.39 -8.90 -10.94
C LEU A 139 4.71 -7.70 -11.83
N ASN A 140 3.74 -6.79 -11.97
CA ASN A 140 3.84 -5.56 -12.75
C ASN A 140 4.11 -5.79 -14.25
N ARG A 141 3.68 -6.93 -14.78
CA ARG A 141 3.76 -7.26 -16.20
C ARG A 141 2.39 -7.64 -16.72
N GLN A 142 2.07 -7.16 -17.92
CA GLN A 142 0.92 -7.64 -18.68
C GLN A 142 1.40 -8.74 -19.63
N ILE A 143 0.74 -9.90 -19.58
CA ILE A 143 1.01 -11.02 -20.48
C ILE A 143 -0.31 -11.48 -21.11
N VAL A 144 -0.28 -11.76 -22.42
CA VAL A 144 -1.38 -12.41 -23.12
C VAL A 144 -0.91 -13.81 -23.52
N GLN A 145 -1.64 -14.82 -23.08
CA GLN A 145 -1.35 -16.22 -23.38
C GLN A 145 -2.68 -16.93 -23.64
N ASP A 146 -2.78 -17.63 -24.77
CA ASP A 146 -3.96 -18.40 -25.19
C ASP A 146 -5.28 -17.61 -25.08
N GLY A 147 -5.25 -16.36 -25.53
CA GLY A 147 -6.40 -15.44 -25.50
C GLY A 147 -6.74 -14.89 -24.11
N SER A 148 -6.07 -15.34 -23.05
CA SER A 148 -6.23 -14.84 -21.69
C SER A 148 -5.25 -13.70 -21.39
N ARG A 149 -5.75 -12.59 -20.84
CA ARG A 149 -4.93 -11.46 -20.40
C ARG A 149 -4.70 -11.51 -18.90
N TYR A 150 -3.44 -11.45 -18.50
CA TYR A 150 -2.98 -11.39 -17.11
C TYR A 150 -2.36 -10.01 -16.86
N THR A 151 -2.77 -9.34 -15.78
CA THR A 151 -2.36 -7.98 -15.39
C THR A 151 -2.25 -7.87 -13.89
#